data_AF-A0A8B3TD53-F1
#
_entry.id   AF-A0A8B3TD53-F1
#
_cell.length_a   1.000
_cell.length_b   1.000
_cell.length_c   1.000
_cell.angle_alpha   90.00
_cell.angle_beta   90.00
_cell.angle_gamma   90.00
#
_symmetry.space_group_name_H-M   'P 1'
#
loop_
_entity.id
_entity.type
_entity.pdbx_description
1 polymer ?
#
loop_
_entity_poly.entity_id
_entity_poly.type
_entity_poly.pdbx_seq_one_letter_code
_entity_poly.pdbx_strand_id
1 'polypeptide(L)'
;MYFEQGEYHLKTGEAKYYSMEYPTWLAELNRLHLANSQYKYSWLSTLFGVVLFFFCVSSLWLIPSSRKMLKRSLYFILAGAIMAAIVILTD
;
A
#
# COMPACT_ATOMS: atom_id res chain seq x y z
N MET A 1 -30.39 -10.38 22.40
CA MET A 1 -30.15 -8.97 22.03
C MET A 1 -29.67 -8.97 20.59
N TYR A 2 -30.31 -8.21 19.72
CA TYR A 2 -29.96 -8.11 18.30
C TYR A 2 -29.20 -6.79 18.09
N PHE A 3 -28.09 -6.79 17.37
CA PHE A 3 -27.31 -5.61 17.00
C PHE A 3 -26.92 -5.69 15.51
N GLU A 4 -26.50 -4.58 14.89
CA GLU A 4 -26.31 -4.51 13.43
C GLU A 4 -25.35 -5.58 12.88
N GLN A 5 -24.31 -5.95 13.62
CA GLN A 5 -23.32 -6.95 13.21
C GLN A 5 -23.63 -8.37 13.70
N GLY A 6 -24.77 -8.64 14.35
CA GLY A 6 -25.09 -9.98 14.82
C GLY A 6 -26.13 -10.13 15.93
N GLU A 7 -26.16 -11.32 16.52
CA GLU A 7 -27.13 -11.72 17.54
C GLU A 7 -26.42 -12.26 18.77
N TYR A 8 -26.87 -11.82 19.94
CA TYR A 8 -26.38 -12.29 21.23
C TYR A 8 -27.48 -13.01 22.01
N HIS A 9 -27.25 -14.30 22.31
CA HIS A 9 -28.17 -15.15 23.05
C HIS A 9 -27.89 -15.10 24.56
N LEU A 10 -28.71 -14.35 25.29
CA LEU A 10 -28.58 -14.12 26.74
C LEU A 10 -28.72 -15.40 27.60
N LYS A 11 -29.34 -16.46 27.09
CA LYS A 11 -29.57 -17.72 27.82
C LYS A 11 -28.40 -18.71 27.74
N THR A 12 -27.65 -18.67 26.65
CA THR A 12 -26.52 -19.59 26.39
C THR A 12 -25.16 -18.87 26.46
N GLY A 13 -25.15 -17.53 26.41
CA GLY A 13 -23.93 -16.73 26.35
C GLY A 13 -23.27 -16.72 24.96
N GLU A 14 -23.91 -17.31 23.95
CA GLU A 14 -23.35 -17.41 22.60
C GLU A 14 -23.61 -16.12 21.79
N ALA A 15 -22.56 -15.61 21.14
CA ALA A 15 -22.60 -14.48 20.24
C ALA A 15 -22.31 -14.93 18.80
N LYS A 16 -23.23 -14.66 17.88
CA LYS A 16 -23.02 -14.85 16.43
C LYS A 16 -22.87 -13.49 15.79
N TYR A 17 -21.75 -13.26 15.12
CA TYR A 17 -21.47 -12.01 14.41
C TYR A 17 -21.03 -12.30 12.98
N TYR A 18 -21.33 -11.37 12.08
CA TYR A 18 -20.90 -11.42 10.69
C TYR A 18 -19.61 -10.59 10.55
N SER A 19 -18.48 -11.24 10.19
CA SER A 19 -17.25 -10.55 9.83
C SER A 19 -17.07 -10.53 8.31
N MET A 20 -16.65 -9.37 7.78
CA MET A 20 -16.21 -9.28 6.39
C MET A 20 -14.74 -9.70 6.34
N GLU A 21 -14.50 -10.98 6.10
CA GLU A 21 -13.16 -11.54 5.97
C GLU A 21 -12.86 -11.90 4.51
N TYR A 22 -11.59 -11.73 4.14
CA TYR A 22 -11.12 -12.14 2.83
C TYR A 22 -11.02 -13.68 2.76
N PRO A 23 -11.27 -14.30 1.58
CA PRO A 23 -10.99 -15.71 1.40
C PRO A 23 -9.50 -16.00 1.60
N THR A 24 -9.18 -17.22 2.06
CA THR A 24 -7.86 -17.59 2.62
C THR A 24 -6.64 -17.14 1.81
N TRP A 25 -6.66 -17.28 0.48
CA TRP A 25 -5.57 -16.88 -0.41
C TRP A 25 -5.44 -15.36 -0.54
N LEU A 26 -6.56 -14.65 -0.59
CA LEU A 26 -6.62 -13.19 -0.69
C LEU A 26 -6.26 -12.54 0.65
N ALA A 27 -6.60 -13.20 1.77
CA ALA A 27 -6.21 -12.77 3.11
C ALA A 27 -4.69 -12.72 3.29
N GLU A 28 -3.95 -13.70 2.74
CA GLU A 28 -2.49 -13.71 2.84
C GLU A 28 -1.84 -12.62 1.97
N LEU A 29 -2.35 -12.38 0.76
CA LEU A 29 -1.91 -11.26 -0.08
C LEU A 29 -2.17 -9.91 0.60
N ASN A 30 -3.35 -9.76 1.21
CA ASN A 30 -3.69 -8.56 1.96
C ASN A 30 -2.76 -8.38 3.16
N ARG A 31 -2.43 -9.48 3.87
CA ARG A 31 -1.49 -9.46 4.99
C ARG A 31 -0.07 -9.06 4.57
N LEU A 32 0.37 -9.48 3.39
CA LEU A 32 1.66 -9.07 2.82
C LEU A 32 1.65 -7.60 2.38
N HIS A 33 0.55 -7.11 1.80
CA HIS A 33 0.39 -5.71 1.38
C HIS A 33 0.35 -4.75 2.58
N LEU A 34 -0.32 -5.14 3.66
CA LEU A 34 -0.45 -4.40 4.92
C LEU A 34 0.67 -4.72 5.94
N ALA A 35 1.73 -5.42 5.51
CA ALA A 35 2.78 -5.87 6.41
C ALA A 35 3.54 -4.68 7.02
N ASN A 36 3.43 -4.52 8.34
CA ASN A 36 4.14 -3.50 9.09
C ASN A 36 5.58 -3.95 9.45
N SER A 37 6.41 -3.03 9.96
CA SER A 37 7.83 -3.22 10.33
C SER A 37 8.10 -4.38 11.30
N GLN A 38 7.09 -4.78 12.09
CA GLN A 38 7.16 -5.90 13.03
C GLN A 38 7.05 -7.28 12.34
N TYR A 39 6.70 -7.32 11.06
CA TYR A 39 6.42 -8.55 10.33
C TYR A 39 7.70 -9.13 9.70
N LYS A 40 7.89 -10.46 9.77
CA LYS A 40 9.10 -11.16 9.30
C LYS A 40 9.47 -10.84 7.84
N TYR A 41 8.48 -10.61 7.00
CA TYR A 41 8.66 -10.33 5.57
C TYR A 41 8.61 -8.82 5.22
N SER A 42 8.70 -7.92 6.21
CA SER A 42 8.64 -6.47 6.00
C SER A 42 9.73 -5.95 5.05
N TRP A 43 10.88 -6.62 4.98
CA TRP A 43 11.93 -6.33 3.98
C TRP A 43 11.41 -6.33 2.54
N LEU A 44 10.39 -7.14 2.22
CA LEU A 44 9.82 -7.20 0.88
C LEU A 44 9.18 -5.86 0.48
N SER A 45 8.56 -5.16 1.43
CA SER A 45 7.98 -3.82 1.23
C SER A 45 9.08 -2.79 0.97
N THR A 46 10.19 -2.84 1.72
CA THR A 46 11.36 -1.97 1.49
C THR A 46 12.00 -2.25 0.14
N LEU A 47 12.23 -3.53 -0.20
CA LEU A 47 12.77 -3.95 -1.48
C LEU A 47 11.87 -3.48 -2.64
N PHE A 48 10.56 -3.65 -2.51
CA PHE A 48 9.59 -3.18 -3.49
C PHE A 48 9.73 -1.66 -3.71
N GLY A 49 9.82 -0.86 -2.65
CA GLY A 49 10.03 0.58 -2.75
C GLY A 49 11.36 0.96 -3.43
N VAL A 50 12.45 0.27 -3.11
CA VAL A 50 13.77 0.49 -3.74
C VAL A 50 13.74 0.17 -5.23
N VAL A 51 13.12 -0.95 -5.60
CA VAL A 51 12.96 -1.37 -7.00
C VAL A 51 12.08 -0.37 -7.76
N LEU A 52 10.99 0.11 -7.15
CA LEU A 52 10.12 1.11 -7.76
C LEU A 52 10.86 2.43 -8.01
N PHE A 53 11.67 2.88 -7.04
CA PHE A 53 12.50 4.06 -7.19
C PHE A 53 13.53 3.89 -8.31
N PHE A 54 14.20 2.74 -8.37
CA PHE A 54 15.12 2.41 -9.46
C PHE A 54 14.41 2.46 -10.82
N PHE A 55 13.23 1.85 -10.97
CA PHE A 55 12.48 1.90 -12.23
C PHE A 55 12.07 3.33 -12.62
N CYS A 56 11.69 4.16 -11.65
CA CYS A 56 11.37 5.56 -11.89
C CYS A 56 12.57 6.32 -12.48
N VAL A 57 13.75 6.18 -11.86
CA VAL A 57 14.98 6.82 -12.36
C VAL A 57 15.42 6.22 -13.70
N SER A 58 15.35 4.90 -13.84
CA SER A 58 15.72 4.19 -15.08
C SER A 58 14.86 4.59 -16.27
N SER A 59 13.58 4.95 -16.04
CA SER A 59 12.68 5.38 -17.12
C SER A 59 13.20 6.62 -17.86
N LEU A 60 14.02 7.45 -17.22
CA LEU A 60 14.63 8.62 -17.84
C LEU A 60 15.55 8.24 -19.00
N TRP A 61 16.19 7.07 -18.93
CA TRP A 61 17.10 6.57 -19.96
C TRP A 61 16.38 5.99 -21.18
N LEU A 62 15.12 5.60 -21.02
CA LEU A 62 14.29 5.01 -22.08
C LEU A 62 13.69 6.08 -23.02
N ILE A 63 13.62 7.34 -22.56
CA ILE A 63 12.99 8.42 -23.32
C ILE A 63 13.89 8.79 -24.51
N PRO A 64 13.40 8.76 -25.76
CA PRO A 64 14.18 9.19 -26.92
C PRO A 64 14.62 10.65 -26.73
N SER A 65 15.81 11.00 -27.24
CA SER A 65 16.55 12.25 -26.99
C SER A 65 15.87 13.56 -27.45
N SER A 66 14.55 13.58 -27.58
CA SER A 66 13.74 14.80 -27.67
C SER A 66 13.78 15.56 -26.34
N ARG A 67 14.56 16.64 -26.31
CA ARG A 67 14.75 17.50 -25.14
C ARG A 67 13.45 18.04 -24.53
N LYS A 68 12.35 18.08 -25.29
CA LYS A 68 11.04 18.53 -24.80
C LYS A 68 10.39 17.49 -23.86
N MET A 69 10.52 16.20 -24.16
CA MET A 69 9.89 15.12 -23.40
C MET A 69 10.65 14.86 -22.10
N LEU A 70 11.99 14.87 -22.14
CA LEU A 70 12.85 14.71 -20.97
C LEU A 70 12.67 15.83 -19.93
N LYS A 71 12.46 17.07 -20.37
CA LYS A 71 12.16 18.18 -19.43
C LYS A 71 10.84 17.96 -18.71
N ARG A 72 9.80 17.50 -19.43
CA ARG A 72 8.49 17.22 -18.84
C ARG A 72 8.56 16.12 -17.79
N SER A 73 9.24 15.01 -18.08
CA SER A 73 9.42 13.93 -17.10
C SER A 73 10.16 14.41 -15.85
N LEU A 74 11.18 15.28 -15.99
CA LEU A 74 11.87 15.86 -14.85
C LEU A 74 10.95 16.73 -13.97
N TYR A 75 10.05 17.51 -14.57
CA TYR A 75 9.04 18.27 -13.80
C TYR A 75 8.10 17.34 -13.03
N PHE A 76 7.68 16.22 -13.62
CA PHE A 76 6.83 15.24 -12.93
C PHE A 76 7.57 14.55 -11.77
N ILE A 77 8.85 14.20 -11.95
CA ILE A 77 9.67 13.63 -10.87
C ILE A 77 9.82 14.63 -9.73
N LEU A 78 10.12 15.90 -10.04
CA LEU A 78 10.26 16.95 -9.03
C LEU A 78 8.94 17.17 -8.26
N ALA A 79 7.81 17.22 -8.96
CA ALA A 79 6.50 17.36 -8.34
C ALA A 79 6.18 16.16 -7.43
N GLY A 80 6.47 14.93 -7.88
CA GLY A 80 6.31 13.72 -7.07
C GLY A 80 7.20 13.69 -5.84
N ALA A 81 8.46 14.15 -5.96
CA ALA A 81 9.39 14.26 -4.84
C ALA A 81 8.93 15.30 -3.81
N ILE A 82 8.45 16.46 -4.26
CA ILE A 82 7.87 17.49 -3.38
C ILE A 82 6.64 16.93 -2.66
N MET A 83 5.75 16.24 -3.38
CA MET A 83 4.56 15.63 -2.80
C MET A 83 4.91 14.58 -1.74
N ALA A 84 5.88 13.70 -2.02
CA ALA A 84 6.36 12.70 -1.06
C ALA A 84 6.99 13.36 0.16
N ALA A 85 7.78 14.42 -0.01
CA ALA A 85 8.32 15.19 1.10
C ALA A 85 7.21 15.78 1.98
N ILE A 86 6.19 16.41 1.39
CA ILE A 86 5.06 16.98 2.15
C ILE A 86 4.38 15.91 3.00
N VAL A 87 4.12 14.73 2.43
CA VAL A 87 3.52 13.61 3.16
C VAL A 87 4.41 13.19 4.34
N ILE A 88 5.70 12.93 4.12
CA ILE A 88 6.65 12.55 5.19
C ILE A 88 6.80 13.61 6.29
N LEU A 89 6.67 14.90 5.93
CA LEU A 89 6.76 16.01 6.89
C LEU A 89 5.45 16.25 7.66
N THR A 90 4.32 15.73 7.17
CA THR A 90 2.98 15.93 7.76
C THR A 90 2.51 14.71 8.55
N ASP A 91 2.95 13.51 8.17
CA ASP A 91 2.81 12.26 8.95
C ASP A 91 3.71 12.26 10.20
#